data_AF-A0A1F4PJL3-F1
#
_entry.id   AF-A0A1F4PJL3-F1
#
_cell.length_a   1.000
_cell.length_b   1.000
_cell.length_c   1.000
_cell.angle_alpha   90.00
_cell.angle_beta   90.00
_cell.angle_gamma   90.00
#
_symmetry.space_group_name_H-M   'P 1'
#
loop_
_entity.id
_entity.type
_entity.pdbx_description
1 polymer ?
#
loop_
_entity_poly.entity_id
_entity_poly.type
_entity_poly.pdbx_seq_one_letter_code
_entity_poly.pdbx_strand_id
1 'polypeptide(L)' 'MCEQIHMVAALIASVGAINWGLIGLFNFNLVEQLASLLGSKELIARIVYIIVGLAGLYATIDHFVPCALFK' A
#
# COMPACT_ATOMS: atom_id res chain seq x y z
N MET A 1 -6.91 -13.35 -15.07
CA MET A 1 -5.64 -12.76 -14.63
C MET A 1 -5.87 -11.53 -13.74
N CYS A 2 -6.73 -10.60 -14.14
CA CYS A 2 -7.09 -9.41 -13.34
C CYS A 2 -7.54 -9.69 -11.91
N GLU A 3 -8.46 -10.62 -11.70
CA GLU A 3 -9.05 -10.91 -10.38
C GLU A 3 -8.02 -11.18 -9.26
N GLN A 4 -6.94 -11.90 -9.58
CA GLN A 4 -5.89 -12.25 -8.63
C GLN A 4 -5.04 -11.02 -8.25
N ILE A 5 -4.79 -10.10 -9.19
CA ILE A 5 -3.97 -8.91 -8.97
C ILE A 5 -4.77 -7.86 -8.18
N HIS A 6 -6.09 -7.77 -8.39
CA HIS A 6 -6.94 -6.85 -7.62
C HIS A 6 -6.94 -7.15 -6.13
N MET A 7 -7.06 -8.43 -5.76
CA MET A 7 -7.03 -8.83 -4.35
C MET A 7 -5.71 -8.45 -3.67
N VAL A 8 -4.57 -8.72 -4.33
CA VAL A 8 -3.25 -8.39 -3.79
C VAL A 8 -3.05 -6.88 -3.69
N ALA A 9 -3.42 -6.12 -4.72
CA ALA A 9 -3.31 -4.66 -4.72
C ALA A 9 -4.22 -4.03 -3.65
N ALA A 10 -5.46 -4.50 -3.51
CA ALA A 10 -6.39 -4.04 -2.49
C ALA A 10 -5.91 -4.37 -1.08
N LEU A 11 -5.30 -5.53 -0.87
CA LEU A 11 -4.71 -5.91 0.42
C LEU A 11 -3.55 -4.98 0.79
N ILE A 12 -2.61 -4.75 -0.13
CA ILE A 12 -1.47 -3.85 0.09
C ILE A 12 -1.95 -2.41 0.35
N ALA A 13 -2.94 -1.93 -0.41
CA ALA A 13 -3.54 -0.62 -0.20
C ALA A 13 -4.23 -0.51 1.17
N SER A 14 -4.93 -1.57 1.60
CA SER A 14 -5.60 -1.62 2.90
C SER A 14 -4.61 -1.57 4.07
N VAL A 15 -3.48 -2.29 3.98
CA VAL A 15 -2.39 -2.19 4.96
C VAL A 15 -1.85 -0.76 5.04
N GLY A 16 -1.71 -0.10 3.90
CA GLY A 16 -1.38 1.33 3.82
C GLY A 16 -2.39 2.20 4.57
N ALA A 17 -3.68 2.06 4.26
CA ALA A 17 -4.76 2.83 4.89
C ALA A 17 -4.81 2.62 6.41
N ILE A 18 -4.58 1.40 6.88
CA ILE A 18 -4.47 1.09 8.31
C ILE A 18 -3.27 1.81 8.93
N ASN A 19 -2.09 1.79 8.30
CA ASN A 19 -0.91 2.53 8.81
C ASN A 19 -1.18 4.04 8.89
N TRP A 20 -1.80 4.63 7.86
CA TRP A 20 -2.20 6.05 7.89
C TRP A 20 -3.25 6.36 8.96
N GLY A 21 -4.21 5.46 9.18
CA GLY A 21 -5.18 5.59 10.27
C GLY A 21 -4.54 5.53 11.66
N LEU A 22 -3.54 4.66 11.84
CA LEU A 22 -2.79 4.53 13.09
C LEU A 22 -1.90 5.75 13.36
N ILE A 23 -1.31 6.34 12.31
CA ILE A 23 -0.61 7.63 12.39
C ILE A 23 -1.60 8.74 12.77
N GLY A 24 -2.76 8.81 12.13
CA GLY A 24 -3.75 9.87 12.39
C GLY A 24 -4.40 9.80 13.77
N LEU A 25 -4.69 8.60 14.29
CA LEU A 25 -5.37 8.41 15.57
C LEU A 25 -4.40 8.36 16.76
N PHE A 26 -3.22 7.76 16.59
CA PHE A 26 -2.33 7.43 17.70
C PHE A 26 -0.89 7.95 17.50
N ASN A 27 -0.60 8.66 16.39
CA ASN A 27 0.77 9.03 15.98
C ASN A 27 1.72 7.82 15.91
N PHE A 28 1.17 6.64 15.63
CA PHE A 28 1.90 5.38 15.63
C PHE A 28 2.16 4.91 14.20
N ASN A 29 3.44 4.76 13.84
CA ASN A 29 3.85 4.36 12.50
C ASN A 29 4.46 2.95 12.51
N LEU A 30 3.72 1.97 12.01
CA LEU A 30 4.16 0.57 11.96
C LEU A 30 5.30 0.39 10.97
N VAL A 31 5.22 1.08 9.83
CA VAL A 31 6.21 0.98 8.76
C VAL A 31 7.57 1.49 9.26
N GLU A 32 7.60 2.61 9.97
CA GLU A 32 8.83 3.13 10.56
C GLU A 32 9.37 2.26 11.69
N GLN A 33 8.50 1.69 12.54
CA GLN A 33 8.94 0.75 13.57
C GLN A 33 9.57 -0.50 12.96
N LEU A 34 8.95 -1.08 11.94
CA LEU A 34 9.50 -2.22 11.23
C LEU A 34 10.84 -1.85 10.56
N ALA A 35 10.91 -0.70 9.89
CA ALA A 35 12.13 -0.19 9.27
C ALA A 35 13.26 0.07 10.28
N SER A 36 12.93 0.47 11.51
CA SER A 36 13.90 0.64 12.60
C SER A 36 14.53 -0.68 13.03
N LEU A 37 13.77 -1.78 13.03
CA LEU A 37 14.29 -3.11 13.37
C LEU A 37 15.27 -3.63 12.31
N LEU A 38 15.09 -3.22 11.05
CA LEU A 38 15.97 -3.54 9.93
C LEU A 38 17.17 -2.57 9.80
N GLY A 39 17.31 -1.59 10.71
CA GLY A 39 18.48 -0.71 10.80
C GLY A 39 18.52 0.46 9.81
N SER A 40 17.53 0.64 8.94
CA SER A 40 17.48 1.76 7.98
C SER A 40 16.09 2.39 7.86
N LYS A 41 15.75 3.22 8.87
CA LYS A 41 14.44 3.86 9.03
C LYS A 41 13.91 4.58 7.78
N GLU A 42 14.72 5.41 7.14
CA GLU A 42 14.25 6.32 6.08
C GLU A 42 14.16 5.64 4.72
N LEU A 43 15.15 4.82 4.37
CA LEU A 43 15.20 4.18 3.06
C LEU A 43 14.09 3.13 2.94
N ILE A 44 13.95 2.26 3.95
CA ILE A 44 12.96 1.18 3.94
C ILE A 44 11.55 1.74 3.99
N ALA A 45 11.28 2.72 4.88
CA ALA A 45 9.96 3.32 4.97
C ALA A 45 9.53 3.98 3.65
N ARG A 46 10.44 4.69 2.98
CA ARG A 46 10.18 5.29 1.66
C ARG A 46 9.84 4.25 0.61
N ILE A 47 10.58 3.14 0.53
CA ILE A 47 10.30 2.06 -0.42
C ILE A 47 8.92 1.47 -0.17
N VAL A 48 8.58 1.19 1.09
CA VAL A 48 7.26 0.67 1.48
C VAL A 48 6.15 1.63 1.08
N TYR A 49 6.30 2.94 1.35
CA TYR A 49 5.29 3.93 0.97
C TYR A 49 5.11 4.06 -0.54
N ILE A 50 6.19 3.95 -1.33
CA ILE A 50 6.11 3.95 -2.79
C ILE A 50 5.31 2.74 -3.28
N ILE A 51 5.60 1.55 -2.76
CA ILE A 51 4.89 0.31 -3.15
C ILE A 51 3.41 0.38 -2.77
N VAL A 52 3.10 0.84 -1.55
CA VAL A 52 1.73 1.03 -1.07
C VAL A 52 0.97 2.04 -1.94
N GLY A 53 1.60 3.17 -2.27
CA GLY A 53 1.01 4.19 -3.13
C GLY A 53 0.74 3.69 -4.55
N LEU A 54 1.70 2.97 -5.15
CA LEU A 54 1.53 2.36 -6.47
C LEU A 54 0.45 1.27 -6.47
N ALA A 55 0.37 0.45 -5.43
CA ALA A 55 -0.67 -0.57 -5.28
C ALA A 55 -2.07 0.06 -5.14
N GLY A 56 -2.21 1.11 -4.34
CA GLY A 56 -3.45 1.88 -4.20
C GLY A 56 -3.86 2.56 -5.50
N LEU A 57 -2.91 3.15 -6.23
CA LEU A 57 -3.16 3.75 -7.53
C LEU A 57 -3.60 2.71 -8.57
N TYR A 58 -2.93 1.56 -8.63
CA TYR A 58 -3.33 0.45 -9.51
C TYR A 58 -4.74 -0.06 -9.18
N ALA A 59 -5.04 -0.29 -7.91
CA ALA A 59 -6.37 -0.72 -7.46
C ALA A 59 -7.46 0.31 -7.80
N THR A 60 -7.14 1.60 -7.68
CA THR A 60 -8.06 2.69 -8.03
C THR A 60 -8.27 2.75 -9.54
N ILE A 61 -7.20 2.72 -10.34
CA ILE A 61 -7.28 2.75 -11.79
C ILE A 61 -8.09 1.55 -12.30
N ASP A 62 -7.84 0.36 -11.79
CA ASP A 62 -8.62 -0.81 -12.18
C ASP A 62 -10.10 -0.72 -11.80
N HIS A 63 -10.41 -0.19 -10.61
CA HIS A 63 -11.80 0.02 -10.21
C HIS A 63 -12.55 0.96 -11.16
N PHE A 64 -11.89 2.02 -11.65
CA PHE A 64 -12.48 2.99 -12.58
C PHE A 64 -12.35 2.57 -14.06
N VAL A 65 -11.40 1.69 -14.39
CA VAL A 65 -11.15 1.16 -15.73
C VAL A 65 -11.31 -0.36 -15.65
N PRO A 66 -12.55 -0.86 -15.74
CA PRO A 66 -12.82 -2.26 -15.53
C PRO A 66 -12.00 -3.11 -16.49
N CYS A 67 -11.47 -4.21 -15.98
CA CYS A 67 -10.61 -5.14 -16.71
C CYS A 67 -11.23 -5.73 -18.00
N ALA A 68 -12.50 -5.46 -18.28
CA ALA A 68 -13.15 -5.72 -19.57
C ALA A 68 -12.57 -4.88 -20.74
N LEU A 69 -11.80 -3.81 -20.48
CA LEU A 69 -11.23 -2.92 -21.52
C LEU A 69 -9.88 -3.38 -22.10
N PHE A 70 -9.18 -4.31 -21.45
CA PHE A 70 -7.89 -4.86 -21.91
C PHE A 70 -7.98 -6.34 -22.30
N LYS A 71 -9.20 -6.85 -22.51
CA LYS A 71 -9.46 -8.23 -22.94
C LYS A 71 -9.66 -8.32 -24.44
#